data_AF-A0A3R9P143-F1
#
_entry.id   AF-A0A3R9P143-F1
#
_cell.length_a   1.000
_cell.length_b   1.000
_cell.length_c   1.000
_cell.angle_alpha   90.00
_cell.angle_beta   90.00
_cell.angle_gamma   90.00
#
_symmetry.space_group_name_H-M   'P 1'
#
loop_
_entity.id
_entity.type
_entity.pdbx_description
1 polymer ?
#
loop_
_entity_poly.entity_id
_entity_poly.type
_entity_poly.pdbx_seq_one_letter_code
_entity_poly.pdbx_strand_id
1 'polypeptide(L)'
;MALLAMTPLRAETLADVLTAHKIPVNLFSASDRQQPITSYAVSSDNSPFLLAYYDDDASGRLPSVLHVIRYDEQIHQLRRADLHGAKIPFLGFSTIMEQVSSNCLGSAQDISEKDGFITINTHINPSAGCVLVLNTDLTFSAGIWGWVLAKSMETSSSKKA
;
A
#
# COMPACT_ATOMS: atom_id res chain seq x y z
N MET A 1 40.11 -16.42 13.06
CA MET A 1 39.33 -15.16 13.02
C MET A 1 38.69 -15.06 11.65
N ALA A 2 37.38 -15.30 11.55
CA ALA A 2 36.63 -15.10 10.32
C ALA A 2 36.06 -13.68 10.35
N LEU A 3 36.46 -12.84 9.38
CA LEU A 3 35.80 -11.56 9.14
C LEU A 3 34.45 -11.85 8.47
N LEU A 4 33.35 -11.65 9.21
CA LEU A 4 32.03 -11.54 8.62
C LEU A 4 31.97 -10.19 7.88
N ALA A 5 32.06 -10.23 6.56
CA ALA A 5 31.75 -9.08 5.73
C ALA A 5 30.26 -8.76 5.87
N MET A 6 29.92 -7.72 6.65
CA MET A 6 28.59 -7.12 6.61
C MET A 6 28.48 -6.39 5.27
N THR A 7 27.93 -7.04 4.25
CA THR A 7 27.47 -6.33 3.06
C THR A 7 26.40 -5.33 3.51
N PRO A 8 26.55 -4.03 3.21
CA PRO A 8 25.51 -3.07 3.52
C PRO A 8 24.24 -3.52 2.81
N LEU A 9 23.16 -3.69 3.58
CA LEU A 9 21.84 -3.96 3.02
C LEU A 9 21.47 -2.72 2.19
N ARG A 10 21.51 -2.84 0.86
CA ARG A 10 21.07 -1.77 -0.04
C ARG A 10 19.58 -1.55 0.21
N ALA A 11 19.15 -0.30 0.36
CA ALA A 11 17.73 0.03 0.41
C ALA A 11 17.05 -0.50 -0.87
N GLU A 12 15.92 -1.15 -0.70
CA GLU A 12 15.13 -1.70 -1.80
C GLU A 12 14.50 -0.54 -2.58
N THR A 13 14.58 -0.61 -3.91
CA THR A 13 14.05 0.44 -4.80
C THR A 13 12.71 0.04 -5.39
N LEU A 14 11.97 1.02 -5.92
CA LEU A 14 10.73 0.75 -6.64
C LEU A 14 10.97 -0.24 -7.80
N ALA A 15 12.07 -0.11 -8.54
CA ALA A 15 12.39 -1.04 -9.61
C ALA A 15 12.63 -2.48 -9.12
N ASP A 16 13.22 -2.65 -7.93
CA ASP A 16 13.48 -3.98 -7.36
C ASP A 16 12.14 -4.69 -7.09
N VAL A 17 11.19 -4.00 -6.44
CA VAL A 17 9.84 -4.53 -6.16
C VAL A 17 9.05 -4.80 -7.45
N LEU A 18 9.03 -3.85 -8.38
CA LEU A 18 8.33 -4.03 -9.66
C LEU A 18 8.90 -5.23 -10.44
N THR A 19 10.22 -5.40 -10.46
CA THR A 19 10.88 -6.52 -11.15
C THR A 19 10.55 -7.86 -10.49
N ALA A 20 10.56 -7.91 -9.15
CA ALA A 20 10.21 -9.11 -8.39
C ALA A 20 8.77 -9.59 -8.69
N HIS A 21 7.86 -8.65 -8.97
CA HIS A 21 6.47 -8.91 -9.33
C HIS A 21 6.19 -8.91 -10.84
N LYS A 22 7.24 -8.92 -11.66
CA LYS A 22 7.16 -8.99 -13.15
C LYS A 22 6.39 -7.83 -13.78
N ILE A 23 6.35 -6.67 -13.12
CA ILE A 23 5.73 -5.46 -13.64
C ILE A 23 6.70 -4.77 -14.60
N PRO A 24 6.26 -4.35 -15.80
CA PRO A 24 7.14 -3.68 -16.75
C PRO A 24 7.67 -2.35 -16.20
N VAL A 25 8.94 -2.33 -15.78
CA VAL A 25 9.57 -1.15 -15.17
C VAL A 25 9.71 0.03 -16.14
N ASN A 26 9.67 -0.20 -17.45
CA ASN A 26 9.72 0.85 -18.47
C ASN A 26 8.47 1.75 -18.48
N LEU A 27 7.41 1.38 -17.76
CA LEU A 27 6.25 2.24 -17.52
C LEU A 27 6.53 3.36 -16.51
N PHE A 28 7.68 3.31 -15.84
CA PHE A 28 8.11 4.26 -14.81
C PHE A 28 9.32 5.07 -15.27
N SER A 29 9.45 6.29 -14.75
CA SER A 29 10.57 7.16 -15.09
C SER A 29 11.89 6.59 -14.55
N ALA A 30 13.03 7.05 -15.07
CA ALA A 30 14.33 6.61 -14.56
C ALA A 30 14.54 7.00 -13.08
N SER A 31 14.06 8.17 -12.65
CA SER A 31 14.13 8.61 -11.26
C SER A 31 13.24 7.76 -10.36
N ASP A 32 11.99 7.51 -10.76
CA ASP A 32 11.02 6.72 -9.97
C ASP A 32 11.59 5.32 -9.70
N ARG A 33 12.18 4.70 -10.74
CA ARG A 33 12.76 3.35 -10.65
C ARG A 33 13.88 3.25 -9.62
N GLN A 34 14.72 4.28 -9.51
CA GLN A 34 15.89 4.29 -8.65
C GLN A 34 15.59 4.76 -7.23
N GLN A 35 14.39 5.32 -7.01
CA GLN A 35 13.97 5.81 -5.71
C GLN A 35 13.89 4.65 -4.71
N PRO A 36 14.64 4.71 -3.60
CA PRO A 36 14.45 3.81 -2.47
C PRO A 36 13.05 3.96 -1.90
N ILE A 37 12.43 2.84 -1.51
CA ILE A 37 11.09 2.81 -0.93
C ILE A 37 11.08 2.13 0.44
N THR A 38 10.09 2.46 1.26
CA THR A 38 9.92 1.92 2.61
C THR A 38 8.45 1.78 2.97
N SER A 39 8.18 1.06 4.08
CA SER A 39 6.84 0.87 4.65
C SER A 39 5.78 0.54 3.60
N TYR A 40 6.10 -0.42 2.74
CA TYR A 40 5.30 -0.76 1.57
C TYR A 40 4.54 -2.08 1.74
N ALA A 41 3.45 -2.22 0.99
CA ALA A 41 2.67 -3.45 0.88
C ALA A 41 2.38 -3.75 -0.59
N VAL A 42 2.48 -5.02 -0.98
CA VAL A 42 2.14 -5.52 -2.31
C VAL A 42 0.95 -6.46 -2.17
N SER A 43 0.03 -6.45 -3.14
CA SER A 43 -1.09 -7.39 -3.14
C SER A 43 -0.60 -8.84 -3.21
N SER A 44 -1.23 -9.72 -2.44
CA SER A 44 -0.97 -11.17 -2.52
C SER A 44 -1.29 -11.73 -3.90
N ASP A 45 -2.31 -11.16 -4.52
CA ASP A 45 -2.86 -11.58 -5.80
C ASP A 45 -2.38 -10.55 -6.83
N ASN A 46 -1.54 -10.97 -7.79
CA ASN A 46 -0.96 -10.07 -8.82
C ASN A 46 -1.97 -9.70 -9.93
N SER A 47 -3.29 -9.75 -9.67
CA SER A 47 -4.32 -9.52 -10.68
C SER A 47 -5.55 -8.81 -10.07
N PRO A 48 -5.61 -7.47 -10.12
CA PRO A 48 -4.56 -6.54 -10.57
C PRO A 48 -3.39 -6.47 -9.59
N PHE A 49 -2.21 -6.09 -10.07
CA PHE A 49 -1.07 -5.80 -9.20
C PHE A 49 -1.30 -4.49 -8.46
N LEU A 50 -1.14 -4.50 -7.13
CA LEU A 50 -1.26 -3.32 -6.28
C LEU A 50 0.00 -3.14 -5.44
N LEU A 51 0.43 -1.89 -5.29
CA LEU A 51 1.55 -1.53 -4.43
C LEU A 51 1.23 -0.20 -3.73
N ALA A 52 1.27 -0.20 -2.40
CA ALA A 52 1.25 1.01 -1.59
C ALA A 52 2.64 1.20 -0.97
N TYR A 53 3.24 2.38 -1.08
CA TYR A 53 4.60 2.61 -0.59
C TYR A 53 4.87 4.07 -0.25
N TYR A 54 5.93 4.29 0.53
CA TYR A 54 6.52 5.59 0.78
C TYR A 54 7.92 5.66 0.17
N ASP A 55 8.33 6.85 -0.27
CA ASP A 55 9.73 7.10 -0.60
C ASP A 55 10.60 7.03 0.66
N ASP A 56 11.73 6.34 0.59
CA ASP A 56 12.71 6.35 1.69
C ASP A 56 13.67 7.52 1.51
N ASP A 57 13.49 8.55 2.34
CA ASP A 57 14.37 9.72 2.41
C ASP A 57 15.52 9.56 3.42
N ALA A 58 15.69 8.34 3.97
CA ALA A 58 16.64 7.97 5.01
C ALA A 58 16.51 8.76 6.33
N SER A 59 15.42 9.50 6.53
CA SER A 59 15.17 10.25 7.78
C SER A 59 14.74 9.35 8.94
N GLY A 60 14.34 8.11 8.65
CA GLY A 60 13.73 7.18 9.60
C GLY A 60 12.30 7.58 10.02
N ARG A 61 11.73 8.61 9.40
CA ARG A 61 10.34 9.04 9.60
C ARG A 61 9.52 8.60 8.40
N LEU A 62 8.24 8.33 8.65
CA LEU A 62 7.30 8.07 7.58
C LEU A 62 7.01 9.39 6.84
N PRO A 63 7.19 9.46 5.51
CA PRO A 63 6.81 10.63 4.73
C PRO A 63 5.30 10.91 4.78
N SER A 64 4.92 12.12 4.33
CA SER A 64 3.52 12.58 4.36
C SER A 64 2.67 12.12 3.17
N VAL A 65 3.29 11.47 2.18
CA VAL A 65 2.65 11.03 0.94
C VAL A 65 2.77 9.51 0.82
N LEU A 66 1.62 8.83 0.78
CA LEU A 66 1.53 7.41 0.46
C LEU A 66 1.22 7.28 -1.02
N HIS A 67 2.15 6.69 -1.77
CA HIS A 67 1.98 6.39 -3.19
C HIS A 67 1.24 5.08 -3.35
N VAL A 68 0.30 5.04 -4.30
CA VAL A 68 -0.47 3.84 -4.64
C VAL A 68 -0.37 3.59 -6.14
N ILE A 69 0.03 2.39 -6.51
CA ILE A 69 0.09 1.88 -7.88
C ILE A 69 -0.97 0.79 -8.03
N ARG A 70 -1.71 0.84 -9.13
CA ARG A 70 -2.50 -0.28 -9.65
C ARG A 70 -2.10 -0.54 -11.08
N TYR A 71 -1.68 -1.78 -11.36
CA TYR A 71 -1.39 -2.23 -12.71
C TYR A 71 -2.30 -3.40 -13.09
N ASP A 72 -3.08 -3.17 -14.14
CA ASP A 72 -3.94 -4.19 -14.72
C ASP A 72 -3.26 -4.76 -15.97
N GLU A 73 -2.79 -6.00 -15.88
CA GLU A 73 -2.09 -6.67 -16.97
C GLU A 73 -3.01 -6.96 -18.16
N GLN A 74 -4.31 -7.23 -17.93
CA GLN A 74 -5.23 -7.63 -19.00
C GLN A 74 -5.51 -6.49 -19.98
N ILE A 75 -5.60 -5.27 -19.46
CA ILE A 75 -5.86 -4.06 -20.26
C ILE A 75 -4.62 -3.15 -20.37
N HIS A 76 -3.46 -3.62 -19.88
CA HIS A 76 -2.20 -2.88 -19.80
C HIS A 76 -2.35 -1.46 -19.22
N GLN A 77 -3.18 -1.31 -18.19
CA GLN A 77 -3.47 0.00 -17.59
C GLN A 77 -2.69 0.19 -16.30
N LEU A 78 -1.80 1.18 -16.29
CA LEU A 78 -1.15 1.68 -15.08
C LEU A 78 -1.91 2.90 -14.53
N ARG A 79 -2.24 2.84 -13.24
CA ARG A 79 -2.78 3.97 -12.47
C ARG A 79 -1.86 4.26 -11.29
N ARG A 80 -1.73 5.54 -10.96
CA ARG A 80 -0.95 6.04 -9.84
C ARG A 80 -1.75 7.12 -9.11
N ALA A 81 -1.68 7.12 -7.79
CA ALA A 81 -2.28 8.16 -6.96
C ALA A 81 -1.40 8.43 -5.74
N ASP A 82 -1.46 9.68 -5.27
CA ASP A 82 -0.77 10.15 -4.08
C ASP A 82 -1.80 10.49 -3.02
N LEU A 83 -1.72 9.82 -1.86
CA LEU A 83 -2.56 10.11 -0.71
C LEU A 83 -1.80 11.02 0.24
N HIS A 84 -2.37 12.20 0.53
CA HIS A 84 -1.74 13.23 1.37
C HIS A 84 -2.33 13.24 2.79
N GLY A 85 -1.44 13.27 3.80
CA GLY A 85 -1.78 13.04 5.21
C GLY A 85 -2.55 14.12 5.98
N ALA A 86 -3.30 15.01 5.31
CA ALA A 86 -3.98 16.12 5.99
C ALA A 86 -5.48 16.24 5.73
N LYS A 87 -6.06 15.43 4.84
CA LYS A 87 -7.48 15.59 4.44
C LYS A 87 -8.12 14.25 4.08
N ILE A 88 -8.17 13.32 5.02
CA ILE A 88 -8.95 12.10 4.87
C ILE A 88 -10.31 12.36 5.56
N PRO A 89 -11.40 12.59 4.81
CA PRO A 89 -12.74 12.69 5.39
C PRO A 89 -13.06 11.40 6.14
N PHE A 90 -13.22 11.54 7.45
CA PHE A 90 -13.41 10.44 8.38
C PHE A 90 -14.90 10.07 8.48
N LEU A 91 -15.20 8.77 8.48
CA LEU A 91 -16.53 8.23 8.76
C LEU A 91 -16.42 7.25 9.94
N GLY A 92 -16.67 7.74 11.16
CA GLY A 92 -16.69 6.89 12.36
C GLY A 92 -17.22 7.58 13.62
N PHE A 93 -17.38 6.81 14.68
CA PHE A 93 -18.04 7.23 15.92
C PHE A 93 -17.15 8.16 16.79
N SER A 94 -17.76 9.29 17.17
CA SER A 94 -17.57 10.02 18.43
C SER A 94 -16.57 11.19 18.49
N THR A 95 -17.14 12.33 18.87
CA THR A 95 -16.60 13.68 19.16
C THR A 95 -15.69 13.74 20.40
N ILE A 96 -14.89 12.71 20.66
CA ILE A 96 -13.96 12.64 21.82
C ILE A 96 -12.54 12.23 21.38
N MET A 97 -12.34 11.94 20.09
CA MET A 97 -11.05 11.54 19.50
C MET A 97 -10.57 12.51 18.40
N GLU A 98 -11.04 13.76 18.44
CA GLU A 98 -10.63 14.81 17.48
C GLU A 98 -9.12 15.13 17.54
N GLN A 99 -8.41 14.67 18.59
CA GLN A 99 -6.96 14.83 18.75
C GLN A 99 -6.12 13.59 18.40
N VAL A 100 -6.74 12.44 18.10
CA VAL A 100 -5.99 11.28 17.59
C VAL A 100 -5.99 11.36 16.09
N SER A 101 -5.17 12.27 15.57
CA SER A 101 -4.70 12.33 14.18
C SER A 101 -5.77 11.98 13.14
N SER A 102 -6.33 13.00 12.51
CA SER A 102 -7.09 12.94 11.24
C SER A 102 -6.30 12.33 10.06
N ASN A 103 -5.22 11.60 10.33
CA ASN A 103 -4.29 11.04 9.38
C ASN A 103 -4.23 9.51 9.56
N CYS A 104 -4.85 8.80 8.62
CA CYS A 104 -4.78 7.34 8.49
C CYS A 104 -3.56 6.89 7.68
N LEU A 105 -2.62 7.79 7.37
CA LEU A 105 -1.36 7.44 6.72
C LEU A 105 -0.35 6.98 7.78
N GLY A 106 -0.31 5.67 7.97
CA GLY A 106 0.72 4.95 8.72
C GLY A 106 1.45 3.96 7.81
N SER A 107 2.38 3.17 8.35
CA SER A 107 3.13 2.19 7.54
C SER A 107 2.16 1.22 6.85
N ALA A 108 2.28 1.04 5.53
CA ALA A 108 1.43 0.13 4.79
C ALA A 108 1.82 -1.32 5.08
N GLN A 109 0.84 -2.14 5.42
CA GLN A 109 1.05 -3.53 5.85
C GLN A 109 0.37 -4.54 4.92
N ASP A 110 -0.77 -4.16 4.35
CA ASP A 110 -1.49 -4.97 3.40
C ASP A 110 -2.20 -4.06 2.39
N ILE A 111 -2.33 -4.55 1.16
CA ILE A 111 -3.14 -3.92 0.12
C ILE A 111 -3.88 -5.01 -0.65
N SER A 112 -5.17 -4.80 -0.89
CA SER A 112 -5.95 -5.73 -1.71
C SER A 112 -7.12 -5.05 -2.40
N GLU A 113 -7.54 -5.60 -3.53
CA GLU A 113 -8.75 -5.21 -4.24
C GLU A 113 -9.81 -6.29 -4.10
N LYS A 114 -11.03 -5.91 -3.69
CA LYS A 114 -12.18 -6.80 -3.61
C LYS A 114 -13.47 -6.01 -3.84
N ASP A 115 -14.40 -6.59 -4.59
CA ASP A 115 -15.74 -6.04 -4.84
C ASP A 115 -15.73 -4.58 -5.36
N GLY A 116 -14.73 -4.22 -6.17
CA GLY A 116 -14.58 -2.88 -6.75
C GLY A 116 -13.92 -1.85 -5.83
N PHE A 117 -13.42 -2.27 -4.66
CA PHE A 117 -12.72 -1.40 -3.71
C PHE A 117 -11.30 -1.91 -3.46
N ILE A 118 -10.38 -0.96 -3.34
CA ILE A 118 -9.02 -1.21 -2.87
C ILE A 118 -8.98 -0.83 -1.39
N THR A 119 -8.43 -1.73 -0.59
CA THR A 119 -8.21 -1.51 0.84
C THR A 119 -6.71 -1.50 1.11
N ILE A 120 -6.25 -0.53 1.88
CA ILE A 120 -4.86 -0.44 2.35
C ILE A 120 -4.91 -0.43 3.88
N ASN A 121 -4.33 -1.45 4.50
CA ASN A 121 -4.21 -1.51 5.95
C ASN A 121 -2.91 -0.81 6.37
N THR A 122 -3.03 0.20 7.23
CA THR A 122 -1.92 0.99 7.74
C THR A 122 -1.80 0.87 9.25
N HIS A 123 -0.56 0.80 9.75
CA HIS A 123 -0.27 0.90 11.18
C HIS A 123 0.13 2.33 11.53
N ILE A 124 -0.70 3.03 12.30
CA ILE A 124 -0.33 4.33 12.89
C ILE A 124 0.53 4.10 14.13
N ASN A 125 0.20 3.06 14.91
CA ASN A 125 1.02 2.52 15.98
C ASN A 125 0.70 1.02 16.20
N PRO A 126 1.46 0.26 17.01
CA PRO A 126 1.24 -1.18 17.19
C PRO A 126 -0.15 -1.57 17.73
N SER A 127 -0.87 -0.63 18.33
CA SER A 127 -2.19 -0.84 18.94
C SER A 127 -3.34 -0.24 18.12
N ALA A 128 -3.04 0.49 17.04
CA ALA A 128 -4.02 1.24 16.29
C ALA A 128 -3.72 1.19 14.79
N GLY A 129 -4.57 0.44 14.09
CA GLY A 129 -4.60 0.34 12.63
C GLY A 129 -5.65 1.27 12.03
N CYS A 130 -5.45 1.63 10.77
CA CYS A 130 -6.48 2.25 9.95
C CYS A 130 -6.55 1.54 8.59
N VAL A 131 -7.75 1.52 8.01
CA VAL A 131 -7.99 1.02 6.67
C VAL A 131 -8.34 2.20 5.78
N LEU A 132 -7.51 2.44 4.77
CA LEU A 132 -7.82 3.36 3.68
C LEU A 132 -8.63 2.59 2.63
N VAL A 133 -9.72 3.17 2.16
CA VAL A 133 -10.58 2.62 1.12
C VAL A 133 -10.50 3.53 -0.10
N LEU A 134 -10.21 2.95 -1.26
CA LEU A 134 -10.15 3.60 -2.55
C LEU A 134 -11.05 2.88 -3.54
N ASN A 135 -11.50 3.58 -4.57
CA ASN A 135 -12.07 2.95 -5.75
C ASN A 135 -10.95 2.39 -6.65
N THR A 136 -11.30 1.56 -7.64
CA THR A 136 -10.32 0.97 -8.58
C THR A 136 -9.60 2.00 -9.47
N ASP A 137 -10.12 3.21 -9.58
CA ASP A 137 -9.46 4.34 -10.24
C ASP A 137 -8.45 5.07 -9.33
N LEU A 138 -8.22 4.54 -8.12
CA LEU A 138 -7.40 5.09 -7.04
C LEU A 138 -7.93 6.38 -6.40
N THR A 139 -9.19 6.73 -6.66
CA THR A 139 -9.82 7.84 -5.93
C THR A 139 -10.08 7.42 -4.49
N PHE A 140 -9.69 8.29 -3.56
CA PHE A 140 -9.92 8.08 -2.14
C PHE A 140 -11.43 8.08 -1.83
N SER A 141 -11.89 7.09 -1.08
CA SER A 141 -13.28 6.94 -0.66
C SER A 141 -13.46 7.24 0.82
N ALA A 142 -12.73 6.52 1.69
CA ALA A 142 -12.90 6.64 3.14
C ALA A 142 -11.68 6.15 3.94
N GLY A 143 -11.57 6.59 5.19
CA GLY A 143 -10.63 6.08 6.19
C GLY A 143 -11.38 5.51 7.38
N ILE A 144 -11.08 4.27 7.75
CA ILE A 144 -11.80 3.51 8.79
C ILE A 144 -10.81 3.11 9.88
N TRP A 145 -11.05 3.55 11.12
CA TRP A 145 -10.26 3.09 12.26
C TRP A 145 -10.55 1.63 12.57
N GLY A 146 -9.48 0.86 12.80
CA GLY A 146 -9.54 -0.55 13.15
C GLY A 146 -8.85 -1.44 12.12
N TRP A 147 -9.24 -2.71 12.13
CA TRP A 147 -8.59 -3.77 11.38
C TRP A 147 -9.61 -4.49 10.50
N VAL A 148 -9.16 -4.97 9.35
CA VAL A 148 -9.95 -5.94 8.58
C VAL A 148 -9.92 -7.27 9.34
N LEU A 149 -11.02 -7.64 10.00
CA LEU A 149 -11.09 -8.82 10.88
C LEU A 149 -11.31 -10.14 10.14
N ALA A 150 -11.83 -10.12 8.91
CA ALA A 150 -11.99 -11.31 8.08
C ALA A 150 -12.01 -10.95 6.59
N LYS A 151 -11.12 -11.57 5.81
CA LYS A 151 -11.15 -11.58 4.35
C LYS A 151 -11.91 -12.83 3.94
N SER A 152 -13.18 -12.71 3.56
CA SER A 152 -13.95 -13.88 3.13
C SER A 152 -13.30 -14.47 1.87
N MET A 153 -12.69 -15.64 2.01
CA MET A 153 -12.32 -16.50 0.88
C MET A 153 -13.62 -17.07 0.32
N GLU A 154 -14.11 -16.49 -0.77
CA GLU A 154 -15.16 -17.15 -1.55
C GLU A 154 -14.51 -18.30 -2.30
N THR A 155 -14.49 -19.47 -1.67
CA THR A 155 -14.21 -20.72 -2.38
C THR A 155 -15.27 -20.88 -3.46
N SER A 156 -14.87 -20.72 -4.71
CA SER A 156 -15.66 -21.14 -5.88
C SER A 156 -16.03 -22.61 -5.69
N SER A 157 -17.27 -22.85 -5.28
CA SER A 157 -17.86 -24.18 -5.25
C SER A 157 -18.01 -24.64 -6.69
N SER A 158 -17.00 -25.31 -7.22
CA SER A 158 -17.12 -26.11 -8.42
C SER A 158 -18.21 -27.16 -8.17
N LYS A 159 -19.38 -26.95 -8.77
CA LYS A 159 -20.41 -27.98 -8.92
C LYS A 159 -19.76 -29.20 -9.59
N LYS A 160 -19.66 -30.30 -8.85
CA LYS A 160 -19.56 -31.64 -9.40
C LYS A 160 -20.68 -32.50 -8.81
N ALA A 161 -21.75 -32.63 -9.57
CA ALA A 161 -22.45 -33.88 -9.90
C ALA A 161 -23.67 -33.51 -10.76
#